data_AF-A0AAD5FEC1-F1
#
_entry.id   AF-A0AAD5FEC1-F1
#
_cell.length_a   1.000
_cell.length_b   1.000
_cell.length_c   1.000
_cell.angle_alpha   90.00
_cell.angle_beta   90.00
_cell.angle_gamma   90.00
#
_symmetry.space_group_name_H-M   'P 1'
#
loop_
_entity.id
_entity.type
_entity.pdbx_description
1 polymer ?
#
loop_
_entity_poly.entity_id
_entity_poly.type
_entity_poly.pdbx_seq_one_letter_code
_entity_poly.pdbx_strand_id
1 'polypeptide(L)'
;ADLLLLSSSEPLNLIYIETAELDGETNLKVKQALTVTGDMGDNIDRLAAFNGEVRCEAPNNRLDRFTGTLKVRGETFALDNERILLRGCTLRNTEWCFGLVLFG
;
A
#
# COMPACT_ATOMS: atom_id res chain seq x y z
N ALA A 1 10.59 -6.04 -0.06
CA ALA A 1 10.25 -4.85 0.71
C ALA A 1 8.77 -4.86 1.04
N ASP A 2 8.41 -4.26 2.18
CA ASP A 2 7.03 -3.97 2.56
C ASP A 2 6.68 -2.56 2.08
N LEU A 3 5.52 -2.39 1.45
CA LEU A 3 5.14 -1.20 0.70
C LEU A 3 3.83 -0.62 1.23
N LEU A 4 3.77 0.70 1.38
CA LEU A 4 2.51 1.44 1.45
C LEU A 4 1.98 1.65 0.03
N LEU A 5 0.75 1.23 -0.24
CA LEU A 5 0.08 1.45 -1.52
C LEU A 5 -0.26 2.94 -1.72
N LEU A 6 0.25 3.53 -2.79
CA LEU A 6 -0.01 4.93 -3.15
C LEU A 6 -1.11 5.05 -4.21
N SER A 7 -1.00 4.31 -5.31
CA SER A 7 -1.97 4.32 -6.42
C SER A 7 -1.91 3.01 -7.22
N SER A 8 -2.92 2.76 -8.05
CA SER A 8 -3.02 1.56 -8.88
C SER A 8 -3.76 1.79 -10.20
N SER A 9 -3.69 0.80 -11.10
CA SER A 9 -4.42 0.78 -12.37
C SER A 9 -5.93 0.59 -12.23
N GLU A 10 -6.39 0.04 -11.11
CA GLU A 10 -7.79 -0.37 -10.96
C GLU A 10 -8.70 0.77 -10.48
N PRO A 11 -10.00 0.72 -10.82
CA PRO A 11 -10.98 1.64 -10.27
C PRO A 11 -10.98 1.68 -8.75
N LEU A 12 -11.29 2.86 -8.19
CA LEU A 12 -11.33 3.09 -6.75
C LEU A 12 -9.98 2.85 -6.03
N ASN A 13 -8.87 2.83 -6.77
CA ASN A 13 -7.51 2.61 -6.26
C ASN A 13 -7.35 1.26 -5.57
N LEU A 14 -8.01 0.23 -6.08
CA LEU A 14 -7.93 -1.14 -5.59
C LEU A 14 -6.71 -1.86 -6.16
N ILE A 15 -6.24 -2.89 -5.47
CA ILE A 15 -5.36 -3.92 -6.03
C ILE A 15 -5.79 -5.29 -5.52
N TYR A 16 -5.39 -6.33 -6.24
CA TYR A 16 -5.58 -7.71 -5.81
C TYR A 16 -4.23 -8.38 -5.59
N ILE A 17 -4.08 -9.02 -4.44
CA ILE A 17 -2.85 -9.73 -4.08
C ILE A 17 -3.16 -11.16 -3.66
N GLU A 18 -2.22 -12.04 -3.94
CA GLU A 18 -2.18 -13.40 -3.42
C GLU A 18 -1.12 -13.47 -2.30
N THR A 19 -1.44 -14.17 -1.21
CA THR A 19 -0.54 -14.30 -0.04
C THR A 19 -0.12 -15.73 0.26
N ALA A 20 -0.24 -16.65 -0.71
CA ALA A 20 0.09 -18.07 -0.54
C ALA A 20 1.50 -18.31 0.04
N GLU A 21 2.48 -17.48 -0.32
CA GLU A 21 3.86 -17.55 0.20
C GLU A 21 4.01 -17.07 1.66
N LEU A 22 3.03 -16.34 2.19
CA LEU A 22 3.02 -15.78 3.53
C LEU A 22 2.21 -16.63 4.52
N ASP A 23 1.01 -17.03 4.13
CA ASP A 23 0.03 -17.68 5.02
C ASP A 23 -0.62 -18.93 4.41
N GLY A 24 -0.24 -19.32 3.18
CA GLY A 24 -0.84 -20.45 2.47
C GLY A 24 -2.24 -20.18 1.92
N GLU A 25 -2.77 -18.95 2.03
CA GLU A 25 -4.08 -18.61 1.48
C GLU A 25 -3.99 -18.35 -0.03
N THR A 26 -4.75 -19.11 -0.81
CA THR A 26 -4.80 -19.00 -2.28
C THR A 26 -5.85 -18.01 -2.77
N ASN A 27 -6.68 -17.48 -1.87
CA ASN A 27 -7.69 -16.50 -2.24
C ASN A 27 -7.05 -15.13 -2.47
N LEU A 28 -7.60 -14.39 -3.43
CA LEU A 28 -7.21 -13.01 -3.65
C LEU A 28 -7.68 -12.13 -2.50
N LYS A 29 -6.75 -11.35 -1.95
CA LYS A 29 -7.03 -10.29 -0.98
C LYS A 29 -7.08 -8.96 -1.71
N VAL A 30 -8.07 -8.14 -1.36
CA VAL A 30 -8.20 -6.78 -1.88
C VAL A 30 -7.45 -5.83 -0.96
N LYS A 31 -6.70 -4.89 -1.53
CA LYS A 31 -6.11 -3.74 -0.82
C LYS A 31 -6.55 -2.46 -1.52
N GLN A 32 -6.56 -1.35 -0.79
CA GLN A 32 -7.02 -0.06 -1.33
C GLN A 32 -6.09 1.07 -0.94
N ALA A 33 -5.69 1.89 -1.91
CA ALA A 33 -4.90 3.09 -1.64
C ALA A 33 -5.76 4.17 -0.97
N LEU A 34 -5.13 5.06 -0.21
CA LEU A 34 -5.81 6.26 0.25
C LEU A 34 -6.20 7.14 -0.94
N THR A 35 -7.39 7.73 -0.94
CA THR A 35 -7.83 8.64 -2.02
C THR A 35 -6.84 9.78 -2.26
N VAL A 36 -6.25 10.33 -1.18
CA VAL A 36 -5.28 11.44 -1.25
C VAL A 36 -4.02 11.11 -2.06
N THR A 37 -3.65 9.82 -2.14
CA THR A 37 -2.53 9.36 -2.96
C THR A 37 -2.99 8.68 -4.25
N GLY A 38 -4.11 7.96 -4.20
CA GLY A 38 -4.65 7.18 -5.31
C GLY A 38 -5.03 8.04 -6.51
N ASP A 39 -5.58 9.23 -6.25
CA ASP A 39 -5.97 10.20 -7.30
C ASP A 39 -4.76 10.76 -8.09
N MET A 40 -3.52 10.44 -7.67
CA MET A 40 -2.33 10.71 -8.49
C MET A 40 -2.22 9.77 -9.69
N GLY A 41 -2.82 8.57 -9.61
CA GLY A 41 -2.82 7.58 -10.68
C GLY A 41 -1.41 7.19 -11.14
N ASP A 42 -1.20 7.18 -12.44
CA ASP A 42 0.07 6.95 -13.13
C ASP A 42 0.85 8.25 -13.43
N ASN A 43 0.44 9.39 -12.87
CA ASN A 43 1.11 10.66 -13.09
C ASN A 43 2.44 10.70 -12.30
N ILE A 44 3.52 10.35 -12.98
CA ILE A 44 4.88 10.29 -12.43
C ILE A 44 5.30 11.64 -11.83
N ASP A 45 4.98 12.76 -12.46
CA ASP A 45 5.36 14.08 -11.96
C ASP A 45 4.69 14.40 -10.61
N ARG A 46 3.41 14.02 -10.45
CA ARG A 46 2.69 14.18 -9.18
C ARG A 46 3.24 13.27 -8.09
N LEU A 47 3.56 12.02 -8.43
CA LEU A 47 4.17 11.06 -7.50
C LEU A 47 5.58 11.51 -7.08
N ALA A 48 6.37 12.05 -8.00
CA ALA A 48 7.70 12.58 -7.70
C ALA A 48 7.65 13.85 -6.83
N ALA A 49 6.62 14.69 -7.01
CA ALA A 49 6.37 15.87 -6.19
C ALA A 49 5.64 15.56 -4.87
N PHE A 50 5.23 14.32 -4.63
CA PHE A 50 4.53 13.92 -3.42
C PHE A 50 5.43 14.11 -2.19
N ASN A 51 4.95 14.88 -1.22
CA ASN A 51 5.65 15.14 0.02
C ASN A 51 4.75 14.79 1.21
N GLY A 52 5.11 13.74 1.93
CA GLY A 52 4.40 13.26 3.10
C GLY A 52 5.33 12.53 4.06
N GLU A 53 4.91 12.42 5.31
CA GLU A 53 5.63 11.74 6.39
C GLU A 53 4.84 10.51 6.82
N VAL A 54 5.45 9.33 6.79
CA VAL A 54 4.87 8.10 7.33
C VAL A 54 5.48 7.79 8.69
N ARG A 55 4.64 7.57 9.69
CA ARG A 55 5.04 7.04 11.01
C ARG A 55 4.33 5.71 11.22
N CYS A 56 5.07 4.67 11.56
CA CYS A 56 4.48 3.35 11.78
C CYS A 56 5.18 2.62 12.92
N GLU A 57 4.59 1.50 13.33
CA GLU A 57 5.21 0.59 14.28
C GLU A 57 6.54 0.02 13.76
N ALA A 58 7.38 -0.48 14.67
CA ALA A 58 8.62 -1.15 14.29
C ALA A 58 8.33 -2.46 13.53
N PRO A 59 9.26 -2.91 12.65
CA PRO A 59 9.16 -4.18 11.96
C PRO A 59 8.86 -5.32 12.94
N ASN A 60 7.88 -6.17 12.61
CA ASN A 60 7.48 -7.32 13.42
C ASN A 60 6.89 -8.42 12.53
N ASN A 61 6.58 -9.58 13.11
CA ASN A 61 6.18 -10.78 12.37
C ASN A 61 4.65 -10.95 12.24
N ARG A 62 3.85 -9.90 12.49
CA ARG A 62 2.39 -9.97 12.35
C ARG A 62 2.01 -9.64 10.90
N LEU A 63 1.40 -10.60 10.22
CA LEU A 63 0.97 -10.46 8.82
C LEU A 63 -0.44 -9.83 8.69
N ASP A 64 -1.22 -9.91 9.76
CA ASP A 64 -2.61 -9.47 9.82
C ASP A 64 -2.77 -8.04 10.35
N ARG A 65 -1.72 -7.49 10.98
CA ARG A 65 -1.76 -6.21 11.67
C ARG A 65 -0.66 -5.29 11.18
N PHE A 66 -1.07 -4.08 10.85
CA PHE A 66 -0.21 -2.93 10.66
C PHE A 66 -0.83 -1.72 11.36
N THR A 67 -0.02 -0.85 11.97
CA THR A 67 -0.48 0.42 12.53
C THR A 67 0.49 1.53 12.16
N GLY A 68 -0.03 2.56 11.49
CA GLY A 68 0.73 3.76 11.18
C GLY A 68 -0.16 4.95 10.83
N THR A 69 0.49 6.04 10.46
CA THR A 69 -0.14 7.27 9.99
C THR A 69 0.64 7.85 8.83
N LEU A 70 -0.08 8.39 7.84
CA LEU A 70 0.46 9.23 6.78
C LEU A 70 0.05 10.67 7.06
N LYS A 71 1.03 11.57 7.18
CA LYS A 71 0.81 13.01 7.25
C LYS A 71 1.13 13.65 5.91
N VAL A 72 0.14 14.30 5.30
CA VAL A 72 0.30 14.98 4.00
C VAL A 72 -0.55 16.24 3.98
N ARG A 73 0.00 17.36 3.50
CA ARG A 73 -0.71 18.66 3.38
C ARG A 73 -1.39 19.15 4.68
N GLY A 74 -0.84 18.78 5.84
CA GLY A 74 -1.40 19.13 7.15
C GLY A 74 -2.50 18.19 7.66
N GLU A 75 -2.96 17.25 6.84
CA GLU A 75 -3.91 16.20 7.22
C GLU A 75 -3.18 14.92 7.66
N THR A 76 -3.82 14.13 8.50
CA THR A 76 -3.29 12.86 9.01
C THR A 76 -4.27 11.74 8.72
N PHE A 77 -3.80 10.69 8.06
CA PHE A 77 -4.57 9.53 7.66
C PHE A 77 -4.07 8.31 8.41
N ALA A 78 -4.98 7.50 8.96
CA ALA A 78 -4.63 6.24 9.57
C ALA A 78 -4.23 5.22 8.50
N LEU A 79 -3.19 4.43 8.79
CA LEU A 79 -2.72 3.32 7.98
C LEU A 79 -2.91 2.03 8.78
N ASP A 80 -3.54 1.06 8.13
CA ASP A 80 -3.78 -0.29 8.61
C ASP A 80 -3.29 -1.31 7.59
N ASN A 81 -3.53 -2.59 7.86
CA ASN A 81 -3.07 -3.66 6.98
C ASN A 81 -3.71 -3.60 5.57
N GLU A 82 -4.86 -2.95 5.38
CA GLU A 82 -5.54 -2.85 4.08
C GLU A 82 -4.78 -1.98 3.07
N ARG A 83 -3.79 -1.21 3.54
CA ARG A 83 -2.99 -0.28 2.73
C ARG A 83 -1.56 -0.76 2.50
N ILE A 84 -1.18 -1.90 3.08
CA ILE A 84 0.18 -2.43 3.02
C ILE A 84 0.27 -3.66 2.13
N LEU A 85 1.31 -3.71 1.30
CA LEU A 85 1.74 -4.89 0.57
C LEU A 85 2.97 -5.44 1.26
N LEU A 86 2.85 -6.64 1.83
CA LEU A 86 3.95 -7.31 2.50
C LEU A 86 4.87 -8.00 1.48
N ARG A 87 6.16 -8.05 1.78
CA ARG A 87 7.13 -8.81 1.00
C ARG A 87 6.68 -10.27 0.92
N GLY A 88 6.46 -10.79 -0.29
CA GLY A 88 6.01 -12.16 -0.51
C GLY A 88 4.59 -12.26 -1.04
N CYS A 89 3.81 -11.16 -1.00
CA CYS A 89 2.57 -11.12 -1.77
C CYS A 89 2.87 -11.03 -3.28
N THR A 90 2.01 -11.64 -4.08
CA THR A 90 2.06 -11.54 -5.55
C THR A 90 0.92 -10.68 -6.05
N LEU A 91 1.22 -9.64 -6.84
CA LEU A 91 0.21 -8.82 -7.49
C LEU A 91 -0.51 -9.65 -8.57
N ARG A 92 -1.84 -9.64 -8.55
CA ARG A 92 -2.71 -10.37 -9.48
C ARG A 92 -3.82 -9.42 -9.96
N ASN A 93 -4.35 -9.63 -11.16
CA ASN A 93 -5.51 -8.89 -11.67
C ASN A 93 -5.40 -7.35 -11.49
N THR A 94 -4.19 -6.84 -11.59
CA THR A 94 -3.85 -5.42 -11.45
C THR A 94 -2.60 -5.24 -12.29
N GLU A 95 -2.65 -4.32 -13.26
CA GLU A 95 -1.56 -4.13 -14.22
C GLU A 95 -0.32 -3.51 -13.56
N TRP A 96 -0.55 -2.50 -12.72
CA TRP A 96 0.52 -1.79 -12.01
C TRP A 96 0.01 -1.19 -10.70
N CYS A 97 0.95 -0.93 -9.79
CA CYS A 97 0.72 -0.09 -8.62
C CYS A 97 1.99 0.69 -8.28
N PHE A 98 1.82 1.85 -7.66
CA PHE A 98 2.91 2.60 -7.05
C PHE A 98 2.89 2.38 -5.55
N GLY A 99 4.06 2.09 -4.99
CA GLY A 99 4.23 1.86 -3.56
C GLY A 99 5.41 2.61 -2.98
N LEU A 100 5.28 3.06 -1.74
CA LEU A 100 6.37 3.61 -0.94
C LEU A 100 6.98 2.50 -0.09
N VAL A 101 8.29 2.25 -0.23
CA VAL A 101 9.03 1.30 0.62
C VAL A 101 9.05 1.79 2.06
N LEU A 102 8.48 0.98 2.97
CA LEU A 102 8.55 1.18 4.42
C LEU A 102 9.71 0.39 5.02
N PHE A 103 9.83 -0.89 4.64
CA PHE A 103 10.87 -1.80 5.12
C PHE A 103 11.53 -2.52 3.95
N GLY A 104 12.87 -2.46 3.87
CA GLY A 104 13.70 -3.03 2.80
C GLY A 104 14.08 -4.47 3.04
#